data_AF-A0AAW0G2Z9-F1
#
_entry.id   AF-A0AAW0G2Z9-F1
#
_cell.length_a   1.000
_cell.length_b   1.000
_cell.length_c   1.000
_cell.angle_alpha   90.00
_cell.angle_beta   90.00
_cell.angle_gamma   90.00
#
_symmetry.space_group_name_H-M   'P 1'
#
loop_
_entity.id
_entity.type
_entity.pdbx_description
1 polymer ?
#
loop_
_entity_poly.entity_id
_entity_poly.type
_entity_poly.pdbx_seq_one_letter_code
_entity_poly.pdbx_strand_id
1 'polypeptide(L)'
;MNLNLQIHSNIGPVRNGRSVARHSMSSPYGNPGATASPSPRQRQYESQTSSPLDPHVHRHPSSSSIDGDQQDDTVIDPALREPPNTALQNARFVDMVANSVELAPKQRDQLHTLVTLSADLQLVTLGAMLMSEANTSAIMVAMQKDQAKRLTKLERLISESWTLSKGQENLIKIMVRHYLIREVSGYGVPIDMRVQKYIKKYAGKFKLGDIYPSDRIVKMAVDDYVHSSQTIVRGNFRRQIFESLTKQMPFNLFVSRTITDYHQHGKSSKLDEKALTGIRGQLAILRHCAMPLVSEAAKKKRRTKSRSKDNTTSEHSNAPNDNNGERTAHNKAIDTGFWKDVNALLEIKYRELGKDRQSDNWKVYYTGLITNDLEKYGNAGLVDNDSDDSDETDGGDNELDHIDGTPLWGQSSNGNNGEVAASGAGRTHDDDDDEELGDDSD
;
A
#
# COMPACT_ATOMS: atom_id res chain seq x y z
N MET A 1 45.71 -5.63 40.21
CA MET A 1 46.49 -5.38 38.99
C MET A 1 45.76 -4.30 38.19
N ASN A 2 46.30 -3.08 38.16
CA ASN A 2 45.71 -1.93 37.49
C ASN A 2 45.94 -2.04 35.97
N LEU A 3 44.86 -2.17 35.19
CA LEU A 3 44.91 -1.98 33.74
C LEU A 3 44.30 -0.62 33.42
N ASN A 4 45.20 0.27 33.04
CA ASN A 4 44.94 1.63 32.59
C ASN A 4 44.49 1.57 31.12
N LEU A 5 43.22 1.86 30.84
CA LEU A 5 42.68 1.96 29.48
C LEU A 5 42.56 3.43 29.08
N GLN A 6 43.49 3.86 28.25
CA GLN A 6 43.55 5.20 27.67
C GLN A 6 42.64 5.25 26.43
N ILE A 7 41.51 5.94 26.52
CA ILE A 7 40.58 6.16 25.40
C ILE A 7 40.96 7.47 24.72
N HIS A 8 41.57 7.40 23.53
CA HIS A 8 41.74 8.55 22.65
C HIS A 8 40.46 8.78 21.84
N SER A 9 39.76 9.88 22.11
CA SER A 9 38.67 10.40 21.29
C SER A 9 39.22 11.44 20.32
N ASN A 10 39.34 11.06 19.05
CA ASN A 10 39.72 11.96 17.95
C ASN A 10 38.48 12.16 17.06
N ILE A 11 37.72 13.21 17.33
CA ILE A 11 36.56 13.62 16.53
C ILE A 11 37.04 14.65 15.51
N GLY A 12 37.22 14.21 14.27
CA GLY A 12 37.38 15.10 13.11
C GLY A 12 36.03 15.46 12.47
N PRO A 13 35.94 16.60 11.76
CA PRO A 13 34.67 17.11 11.24
C PRO A 13 34.21 16.34 9.99
N VAL A 14 32.95 15.90 10.01
CA VAL A 14 32.27 15.28 8.86
C VAL A 14 31.87 16.36 7.86
N ARG A 15 32.55 16.40 6.71
CA ARG A 15 32.14 17.15 5.52
C ARG A 15 31.09 16.36 4.75
N ASN A 16 29.85 16.87 4.70
CA ASN A 16 28.79 16.36 3.84
C ASN A 16 29.05 16.76 2.37
N GLY A 17 29.66 15.87 1.59
CA GLY A 17 29.75 15.96 0.13
C GLY A 17 28.83 14.93 -0.51
N ARG A 18 27.61 15.35 -0.86
CA ARG A 18 26.62 14.52 -1.58
C ARG A 18 26.89 14.62 -3.08
N SER A 19 27.57 13.62 -3.64
CA SER A 19 27.65 13.41 -5.09
C SER A 19 27.47 11.91 -5.34
N VAL A 20 26.28 11.53 -5.79
CA VAL A 20 25.95 10.14 -6.14
C VAL A 20 26.01 10.05 -7.66
N ALA A 21 27.20 9.72 -8.17
CA ALA A 21 27.36 9.23 -9.54
C ALA A 21 26.73 7.83 -9.60
N ARG A 22 25.69 7.66 -10.42
CA ARG A 22 25.13 6.35 -10.78
C ARG A 22 26.08 5.69 -11.78
N HIS A 23 26.88 4.73 -11.34
CA HIS A 23 27.57 3.81 -12.23
C HIS A 23 26.62 2.68 -12.63
N SER A 24 26.24 2.65 -13.91
CA SER A 24 25.65 1.49 -14.57
C SER A 24 26.70 0.39 -14.65
N MET A 25 26.58 -0.63 -13.82
CA MET A 25 27.33 -1.89 -13.96
C MET A 25 26.55 -2.80 -14.88
N SER A 26 26.99 -2.85 -16.14
CA SER A 26 26.67 -3.91 -17.09
C SER A 26 27.18 -5.25 -16.56
N SER A 27 26.30 -6.20 -16.32
CA SER A 27 26.64 -7.58 -15.91
C SER A 27 26.88 -8.45 -17.14
N PRO A 28 28.06 -9.10 -17.29
CA PRO A 28 28.31 -10.07 -18.33
C PRO A 28 28.32 -11.46 -17.71
N TYR A 29 27.18 -12.16 -17.66
CA TYR A 29 27.21 -13.60 -17.43
C TYR A 29 26.32 -14.34 -18.40
N GLY A 30 27.02 -15.09 -19.25
CA GLY A 30 26.49 -16.04 -20.19
C GLY A 30 25.66 -17.13 -19.52
N ASN A 31 24.67 -17.54 -20.28
CA ASN A 31 23.81 -18.68 -20.07
C ASN A 31 24.58 -19.97 -20.42
N PRO A 32 24.64 -20.98 -19.53
CA PRO A 32 24.73 -22.33 -20.03
C PRO A 32 23.70 -23.27 -19.37
N GLY A 33 23.11 -24.10 -20.21
CA GLY A 33 22.93 -25.51 -19.89
C GLY A 33 21.70 -25.87 -19.07
N ALA A 34 20.64 -26.21 -19.79
CA ALA A 34 19.56 -27.05 -19.29
C ALA A 34 20.10 -28.41 -18.83
N THR A 35 19.96 -28.71 -17.54
CA THR A 35 19.93 -30.08 -17.03
C THR A 35 18.70 -30.24 -16.16
N ALA A 36 17.75 -31.02 -16.66
CA ALA A 36 16.59 -31.48 -15.92
C ALA A 36 17.04 -32.25 -14.68
N SER A 37 16.47 -31.90 -13.52
CA SER A 37 16.51 -32.73 -12.33
C SER A 37 15.13 -32.76 -11.67
N PRO A 38 14.75 -33.91 -11.07
CA PRO A 38 13.38 -34.23 -10.75
C PRO A 38 12.92 -33.59 -9.44
N SER A 39 11.66 -33.15 -9.43
CA SER A 39 10.95 -32.59 -8.29
C SER A 39 10.97 -33.53 -7.07
N PRO A 40 11.31 -33.03 -5.86
CA PRO A 40 11.04 -33.76 -4.64
C PRO A 40 9.55 -33.63 -4.28
N ARG A 41 8.91 -34.78 -4.05
CA ARG A 41 7.55 -34.92 -3.50
C ARG A 41 7.36 -34.00 -2.29
N GLN A 42 6.43 -33.06 -2.41
CA GLN A 42 5.83 -32.37 -1.27
C GLN A 42 5.18 -33.41 -0.35
N ARG A 43 5.74 -33.59 0.85
CA ARG A 43 5.01 -34.17 1.98
C ARG A 43 4.03 -33.11 2.46
N GLN A 44 2.74 -33.42 2.33
CA GLN A 44 1.68 -32.72 3.05
C GLN A 44 1.95 -32.89 4.55
N TYR A 45 2.28 -31.80 5.23
CA TYR A 45 2.12 -31.72 6.68
C TYR A 45 0.66 -31.37 6.92
N GLU A 46 -0.11 -32.35 7.37
CA GLU A 46 -1.42 -32.14 7.96
C GLU A 46 -1.23 -31.31 9.23
N SER A 47 -1.72 -30.09 9.20
CA SER A 47 -1.88 -29.25 10.38
C SER A 47 -2.88 -29.93 11.32
N GLN A 48 -2.37 -30.57 12.36
CA GLN A 48 -3.17 -30.98 13.51
C GLN A 48 -3.73 -29.71 14.16
N THR A 49 -5.02 -29.52 13.99
CA THR A 49 -5.82 -28.53 14.69
C THR A 49 -5.94 -28.99 16.14
N SER A 50 -5.38 -28.19 17.04
CA SER A 50 -5.52 -28.33 18.48
C SER A 50 -6.98 -28.11 18.86
N SER A 51 -7.66 -29.20 19.23
CA SER A 51 -8.97 -29.15 19.89
C SER A 51 -8.87 -28.45 21.25
N PRO A 52 -9.89 -27.68 21.66
CA PRO A 52 -9.96 -27.11 22.99
C PRO A 52 -10.24 -28.21 24.01
N LEU A 53 -9.43 -28.26 25.07
CA LEU A 53 -9.61 -29.18 26.20
C LEU A 53 -10.83 -28.76 27.02
N ASP A 54 -11.82 -29.64 27.01
CA ASP A 54 -13.02 -29.63 27.83
C ASP A 54 -12.69 -30.10 29.27
N PRO A 55 -13.07 -29.36 30.34
CA PRO A 55 -12.77 -29.77 31.71
C PRO A 55 -13.85 -30.73 32.22
N HIS A 56 -13.77 -32.01 31.83
CA HIS A 56 -14.62 -33.04 32.44
C HIS A 56 -14.11 -33.45 33.82
N VAL A 57 -14.82 -32.96 34.83
CA VAL A 57 -14.82 -33.37 36.24
C VAL A 57 -15.07 -34.87 36.35
N HIS A 58 -14.04 -35.65 36.71
CA HIS A 58 -14.22 -37.04 37.10
C HIS A 58 -14.77 -37.13 38.52
N ARG A 59 -16.03 -37.57 38.61
CA ARG A 59 -16.69 -38.04 39.83
C ARG A 59 -15.93 -39.22 40.43
N HIS A 60 -15.73 -39.16 41.74
CA HIS A 60 -15.38 -40.30 42.59
C HIS A 60 -16.40 -41.43 42.45
N PRO A 61 -15.99 -42.70 42.30
CA PRO A 61 -16.85 -43.82 42.59
C PRO A 61 -16.79 -44.13 44.09
N SER A 62 -17.98 -44.20 44.65
CA SER A 62 -18.31 -44.44 46.04
C SER A 62 -17.72 -45.75 46.58
N SER A 63 -17.32 -45.65 47.84
CA SER A 63 -17.26 -46.72 48.82
C SER A 63 -18.45 -47.67 48.66
N SER A 64 -18.17 -48.91 48.25
CA SER A 64 -19.07 -50.05 48.40
C SER A 64 -18.52 -50.95 49.50
N SER A 65 -19.09 -50.80 50.69
CA SER A 65 -19.02 -51.76 51.78
C SER A 65 -19.64 -53.08 51.32
N ILE A 66 -18.85 -54.12 51.17
CA ILE A 66 -19.34 -55.50 51.11
C ILE A 66 -18.68 -56.25 52.25
N ASP A 67 -19.48 -56.43 53.29
CA ASP A 67 -19.37 -57.46 54.30
C ASP A 67 -19.37 -58.82 53.61
N GLY A 68 -18.35 -59.62 53.90
CA GLY A 68 -18.11 -60.92 53.28
C GLY A 68 -17.22 -61.76 54.19
N ASP A 69 -17.79 -62.07 55.34
CA ASP A 69 -17.34 -62.99 56.37
C ASP A 69 -16.92 -64.35 55.76
N GLN A 70 -15.61 -64.64 55.79
CA GLN A 70 -15.06 -65.99 55.68
C GLN A 70 -13.69 -66.01 56.36
N GLN A 71 -13.74 -66.27 57.67
CA GLN A 71 -12.60 -66.74 58.46
C GLN A 71 -12.11 -68.08 57.88
N ASP A 72 -11.00 -68.04 57.16
CA ASP A 72 -10.17 -69.21 56.94
C ASP A 72 -8.86 -68.97 57.70
N ASP A 73 -8.83 -69.47 58.94
CA ASP A 73 -7.69 -69.48 59.87
C ASP A 73 -6.59 -70.41 59.31
N THR A 74 -5.96 -69.97 58.22
CA THR A 74 -4.64 -70.47 57.87
C THR A 74 -3.64 -69.73 58.75
N VAL A 75 -3.13 -70.45 59.75
CA VAL A 75 -1.97 -70.05 60.56
C VAL A 75 -0.77 -69.98 59.62
N ILE A 76 -0.66 -68.86 58.89
CA ILE A 76 0.50 -68.54 58.07
C ILE A 76 1.61 -68.18 59.05
N ASP A 77 2.59 -69.07 59.11
CA ASP A 77 3.81 -68.94 59.89
C ASP A 77 4.41 -67.51 59.71
N PRO A 78 4.48 -66.69 60.77
CA PRO A 78 5.00 -65.32 60.69
C PRO A 78 6.49 -65.26 60.28
N ALA A 79 7.18 -66.40 60.23
CA ALA A 79 8.54 -66.52 59.72
C ALA A 79 8.67 -66.49 58.18
N LEU A 80 7.56 -66.54 57.42
CA LEU A 80 7.55 -66.54 55.95
C LEU A 80 7.08 -65.22 55.31
N ARG A 81 6.92 -64.14 56.09
CA ARG A 81 6.71 -62.80 55.50
C ARG A 81 7.98 -62.35 54.81
N GLU A 82 8.03 -62.51 53.49
CA GLU A 82 9.05 -61.89 52.66
C GLU A 82 9.14 -60.40 53.01
N PRO A 83 10.35 -59.86 53.20
CA PRO A 83 10.51 -58.44 53.47
C PRO A 83 9.83 -57.65 52.35
N PRO A 84 9.11 -56.56 52.67
CA PRO A 84 8.40 -55.76 51.67
C PRO A 84 9.35 -55.41 50.53
N ASN A 85 8.96 -55.77 49.30
CA ASN A 85 9.77 -55.54 48.11
C ASN A 85 9.82 -54.04 47.79
N THR A 86 10.72 -53.35 48.49
CA THR A 86 10.95 -51.90 48.41
C THR A 86 11.30 -51.46 46.99
N ALA A 87 11.94 -52.32 46.20
CA ALA A 87 12.27 -52.03 44.81
C ALA A 87 11.01 -51.89 43.93
N LEU A 88 10.00 -52.75 44.11
CA LEU A 88 8.74 -52.67 43.34
C LEU A 88 7.93 -51.42 43.70
N GLN A 89 7.92 -51.05 44.99
CA GLN A 89 7.23 -49.84 45.45
C GLN A 89 7.90 -48.58 44.90
N ASN A 90 9.24 -48.53 44.91
CA ASN A 90 10.00 -47.42 44.34
C ASN A 90 9.78 -47.29 42.83
N ALA A 91 9.81 -48.40 42.07
CA ALA A 91 9.54 -48.36 40.63
C ALA A 91 8.13 -47.83 40.31
N ARG A 92 7.10 -48.28 41.05
CA ARG A 92 5.73 -47.77 40.90
C ARG A 92 5.61 -46.28 41.20
N PHE A 93 6.31 -45.81 42.24
CA PHE A 93 6.36 -44.40 42.57
C PHE A 93 7.02 -43.58 41.45
N VAL A 94 8.14 -44.06 40.91
CA VAL A 94 8.83 -43.42 39.77
C VAL A 94 7.93 -43.35 38.55
N ASP A 95 7.21 -44.42 38.22
CA ASP A 95 6.26 -44.41 37.10
C ASP A 95 5.10 -43.44 37.34
N MET A 96 4.58 -43.38 38.57
CA MET A 96 3.52 -42.42 38.92
C MET A 96 4.00 -40.97 38.75
N VAL A 97 5.21 -40.65 39.21
CA VAL A 97 5.82 -39.32 39.01
C VAL A 97 6.04 -39.07 37.52
N ALA A 98 6.64 -39.99 36.79
CA ALA A 98 6.89 -39.87 35.36
C ALA A 98 5.60 -39.68 34.54
N ASN A 99 4.51 -40.34 34.93
CA ASN A 99 3.19 -40.15 34.34
C ASN A 99 2.62 -38.76 34.68
N SER A 100 2.79 -38.28 35.93
CA SER A 100 2.26 -36.97 36.35
C SER A 100 2.90 -35.78 35.62
N VAL A 101 4.16 -35.91 35.20
CA VAL A 101 4.88 -34.91 34.39
C VAL A 101 5.00 -35.28 32.91
N GLU A 102 4.26 -36.30 32.46
CA GLU A 102 4.17 -36.72 31.06
C GLU A 102 5.53 -36.98 30.39
N LEU A 103 6.49 -37.56 31.12
CA LEU A 103 7.82 -37.84 30.58
C LEU A 103 7.76 -38.80 29.38
N ALA A 104 8.53 -38.50 28.34
CA ALA A 104 8.68 -39.37 27.19
C ALA A 104 9.40 -40.68 27.58
N PRO A 105 9.19 -41.81 26.88
CA PRO A 105 9.74 -43.12 27.26
C PRO A 105 11.24 -43.11 27.59
N LYS A 106 12.06 -42.43 26.79
CA LYS A 106 13.51 -42.31 27.05
C LYS A 106 13.84 -41.56 28.36
N GLN A 107 13.06 -40.55 28.71
CA GLN A 107 13.22 -39.80 29.96
C GLN A 107 12.76 -40.64 31.16
N ARG A 108 11.75 -41.51 30.96
CA ARG A 108 11.34 -42.49 31.97
C ARG A 108 12.45 -43.49 32.26
N ASP A 109 13.06 -44.04 31.22
CA ASP A 109 14.20 -44.97 31.35
C ASP A 109 15.38 -44.31 32.10
N GLN A 110 15.66 -43.04 31.81
CA GLN A 110 16.66 -42.25 32.53
C GLN A 110 16.29 -42.05 34.01
N LEU A 111 15.02 -41.77 34.31
CA LEU A 111 14.55 -41.58 35.68
C LEU A 111 14.62 -42.88 36.50
N HIS A 112 14.22 -44.01 35.90
CA HIS A 112 14.39 -45.34 36.52
C HIS A 112 15.87 -45.68 36.73
N THR A 113 16.73 -45.35 35.77
CA THR A 113 18.18 -45.52 35.92
C THR A 113 18.72 -44.68 37.07
N LEU A 114 18.28 -43.42 37.20
CA LEU A 114 18.69 -42.52 38.27
C LEU A 114 18.35 -43.11 39.65
N VAL A 115 17.15 -43.66 39.83
CA VAL A 115 16.67 -44.19 41.12
C VAL A 115 17.46 -45.41 41.60
N THR A 116 18.11 -46.15 40.70
CA THR A 116 18.96 -47.29 41.06
C THR A 116 20.36 -46.89 41.56
N LEU A 117 20.76 -45.62 41.39
CA LEU A 117 22.05 -45.09 41.85
C LEU A 117 22.05 -44.80 43.37
N SER A 118 23.23 -44.69 43.99
CA SER A 118 23.35 -44.22 45.37
C SER A 118 22.92 -42.74 45.50
N ALA A 119 22.49 -42.32 46.70
CA ALA A 119 21.98 -40.96 46.93
C ALA A 119 22.97 -39.85 46.50
N ASP A 120 24.26 -40.01 46.81
CA ASP A 120 25.29 -39.05 46.40
C ASP A 120 25.41 -38.97 44.87
N LEU A 121 25.34 -40.11 44.18
CA LEU A 121 25.45 -40.19 42.72
C LEU A 121 24.18 -39.66 42.03
N GLN A 122 23.01 -39.85 42.64
CA GLN A 122 21.75 -39.22 42.20
C GLN A 122 21.85 -37.70 42.24
N LEU A 123 22.33 -37.14 43.37
CA LEU A 123 22.49 -35.69 43.53
C LEU A 123 23.45 -35.11 42.49
N VAL A 124 24.61 -35.75 42.27
CA VAL A 124 25.59 -35.34 41.26
C VAL A 124 24.99 -35.41 39.85
N THR A 125 24.27 -36.49 39.53
CA THR A 125 23.65 -36.67 38.21
C THR A 125 22.57 -35.63 37.97
N LEU A 126 21.72 -35.35 38.96
CA LEU A 126 20.68 -34.33 38.88
C LEU A 126 21.29 -32.93 38.72
N GLY A 127 22.36 -32.62 39.46
CA GLY A 127 23.12 -31.38 39.31
C GLY A 127 23.71 -31.22 37.90
N ALA A 128 24.29 -32.29 37.34
CA ALA A 128 24.82 -32.27 35.98
C ALA A 128 23.72 -32.09 34.92
N MET A 129 22.57 -32.76 35.07
CA MET A 129 21.42 -32.59 34.17
C MET A 129 20.86 -31.16 34.26
N LEU A 130 20.71 -30.60 35.47
CA LEU A 130 20.26 -29.23 35.67
C LEU A 130 21.21 -28.21 35.03
N MET A 131 22.53 -28.40 35.18
CA MET A 131 23.52 -27.53 34.53
C MET A 131 23.50 -27.67 33.01
N SER A 132 23.34 -28.88 32.49
CA SER A 132 23.18 -29.11 31.06
C SER A 132 21.94 -28.40 30.51
N GLU A 133 20.81 -28.48 31.22
CA GLU A 133 19.56 -27.83 30.81
C GLU A 133 19.63 -26.30 30.93
N ALA A 134 20.29 -25.79 31.97
CA ALA A 134 20.54 -24.36 32.09
C ALA A 134 21.39 -23.85 30.90
N ASN A 135 22.37 -24.65 30.45
CA ASN A 135 23.21 -24.32 29.31
C ASN A 135 22.44 -24.40 27.97
N THR A 136 21.62 -25.43 27.75
CA THR A 136 20.79 -25.53 26.54
C THR A 136 19.78 -24.39 26.47
N SER A 137 19.13 -24.06 27.59
CA SER A 137 18.21 -22.93 27.71
C SER A 137 18.92 -21.60 27.40
N ALA A 138 20.12 -21.38 27.96
CA ALA A 138 20.92 -20.19 27.64
C ALA A 138 21.26 -20.08 26.14
N ILE A 139 21.61 -21.20 25.49
CA ILE A 139 21.85 -21.24 24.05
C ILE A 139 20.58 -20.92 23.26
N MET A 140 19.42 -21.51 23.62
CA MET A 140 18.16 -21.22 22.94
C MET A 140 17.75 -19.75 23.07
N VAL A 141 17.91 -19.15 24.26
CA VAL A 141 17.66 -17.71 24.47
C VAL A 141 18.60 -16.87 23.60
N ALA A 142 19.88 -17.22 23.51
CA ALA A 142 20.82 -16.53 22.64
C ALA A 142 20.42 -16.65 21.16
N MET A 143 19.97 -17.82 20.70
CA MET A 143 19.48 -18.04 19.35
C MET A 143 18.21 -17.24 19.05
N GLN A 144 17.23 -17.22 19.95
CA GLN A 144 16.01 -16.42 19.81
C GLN A 144 16.33 -14.93 19.71
N LYS A 145 17.28 -14.44 20.51
CA LYS A 145 17.75 -13.05 20.45
C LYS A 145 18.43 -12.74 19.11
N ASP A 146 19.21 -13.66 18.54
CA ASP A 146 19.80 -13.49 17.22
C ASP A 146 18.72 -13.49 16.11
N GLN A 147 17.74 -14.39 16.18
CA GLN A 147 16.62 -14.44 15.24
C GLN A 147 15.79 -13.14 15.26
N ALA A 148 15.49 -12.60 16.44
CA ALA A 148 14.79 -11.32 16.58
C ALA A 148 15.56 -10.19 15.87
N LYS A 149 16.89 -10.12 16.05
CA LYS A 149 17.72 -9.12 15.35
C LYS A 149 17.68 -9.29 13.83
N ARG A 150 17.70 -10.53 13.33
CA ARG A 150 17.62 -10.80 11.89
C ARG A 150 16.27 -10.40 11.32
N LEU A 151 15.18 -10.67 12.04
CA LEU A 151 13.83 -10.26 11.65
C LEU A 151 13.71 -8.74 11.60
N THR A 152 14.16 -8.01 12.62
CA THR A 152 14.17 -6.54 12.59
C THR A 152 15.00 -5.97 11.43
N LYS A 153 16.14 -6.59 11.11
CA LYS A 153 16.94 -6.19 9.94
C LYS A 153 16.20 -6.45 8.63
N LEU A 154 15.52 -7.58 8.52
CA LEU A 154 14.75 -7.96 7.33
C LEU A 154 13.53 -7.05 7.15
N GLU A 155 12.80 -6.75 8.22
CA GLU A 155 11.71 -5.76 8.21
C GLU A 155 12.19 -4.41 7.73
N ARG A 156 13.35 -3.94 8.23
CA ARG A 156 13.96 -2.69 7.77
C ARG A 156 14.29 -2.73 6.28
N LEU A 157 14.93 -3.79 5.79
CA LEU A 157 15.28 -3.92 4.37
C LEU A 157 14.05 -3.99 3.47
N ILE A 158 13.01 -4.73 3.90
CA ILE A 158 11.74 -4.78 3.18
C ILE A 158 11.13 -3.39 3.13
N SER A 159 11.11 -2.67 4.25
CA SER A 159 10.56 -1.32 4.32
C SER A 159 11.31 -0.35 3.41
N GLU A 160 12.65 -0.40 3.35
CA GLU A 160 13.47 0.43 2.46
C GLU A 160 13.23 0.13 0.97
N SER A 161 12.83 -1.09 0.63
CA SER A 161 12.63 -1.55 -0.74
C SER A 161 11.16 -1.51 -1.21
N TRP A 162 10.25 -1.04 -0.37
CA TRP A 162 8.83 -1.06 -0.69
C TRP A 162 8.51 -0.13 -1.87
N THR A 163 7.81 -0.65 -2.88
CA THR A 163 7.35 0.12 -4.04
C THR A 163 5.92 -0.24 -4.38
N LEU A 164 5.21 0.70 -5.01
CA LEU A 164 3.89 0.44 -5.57
C LEU A 164 3.97 -0.60 -6.69
N SER A 165 2.98 -1.47 -6.76
CA SER A 165 2.81 -2.32 -7.94
C SER A 165 2.28 -1.48 -9.12
N LYS A 166 2.61 -1.86 -10.36
CA LYS A 166 2.13 -1.19 -11.58
C LYS A 166 0.60 -1.03 -11.62
N GLY A 167 -0.14 -2.00 -11.09
CA GLY A 167 -1.60 -1.92 -10.99
C GLY A 167 -2.07 -0.83 -10.02
N GLN A 168 -1.40 -0.68 -8.87
CA GLN A 168 -1.70 0.38 -7.90
C GLN A 168 -1.34 1.75 -8.45
N GLU A 169 -0.18 1.87 -9.09
CA GLU A 169 0.27 3.06 -9.81
C GLU A 169 -0.78 3.53 -10.81
N ASN A 170 -1.27 2.62 -11.67
CA ASN A 170 -2.31 2.95 -12.65
C ASN A 170 -3.62 3.40 -11.98
N LEU A 171 -4.07 2.71 -10.92
CA LEU A 171 -5.27 3.11 -10.18
C LEU A 171 -5.12 4.53 -9.60
N ILE A 172 -3.97 4.84 -8.98
CA ILE A 172 -3.70 6.17 -8.43
C ILE A 172 -3.66 7.22 -9.55
N LYS A 173 -3.02 6.91 -10.69
CA LYS A 173 -2.97 7.80 -11.86
C LYS A 173 -4.36 8.11 -12.41
N ILE A 174 -5.25 7.12 -12.48
CA ILE A 174 -6.66 7.29 -12.88
C ILE A 174 -7.40 8.18 -11.86
N MET A 175 -7.15 8.01 -10.55
CA MET A 175 -7.73 8.89 -9.53
C MET A 175 -7.29 10.34 -9.70
N VAL A 176 -6.00 10.57 -9.93
CA VAL A 176 -5.43 11.90 -10.18
C VAL A 176 -6.10 12.55 -11.39
N ARG A 177 -6.26 11.81 -12.49
CA ARG A 177 -6.99 12.27 -13.68
C ARG A 177 -8.42 12.66 -13.37
N HIS A 178 -9.15 11.83 -12.63
CA HIS A 178 -10.53 12.08 -12.24
C HIS A 178 -10.67 13.36 -11.41
N TYR A 179 -9.83 13.55 -10.40
CA TYR A 179 -9.87 14.76 -9.56
C TYR A 179 -9.41 16.03 -10.28
N LEU A 180 -8.66 15.91 -11.38
CA LEU A 180 -8.22 17.05 -12.18
C LEU A 180 -9.35 17.67 -13.00
N ILE A 181 -10.27 16.85 -13.53
CA ILE A 181 -11.42 17.33 -14.33
C ILE A 181 -12.66 17.59 -13.48
N ARG A 182 -12.73 16.99 -12.29
CA ARG A 182 -13.86 17.15 -11.38
C ARG A 182 -13.90 18.55 -10.81
N GLU A 183 -15.11 19.05 -10.60
CA GLU A 183 -15.32 20.31 -9.93
C GLU A 183 -14.70 20.33 -8.53
N VAL A 184 -13.93 21.39 -8.27
CA VAL A 184 -13.23 21.60 -7.02
C VAL A 184 -14.21 22.23 -6.04
N SER A 185 -14.71 21.48 -5.05
CA SER A 185 -15.69 21.94 -4.02
C SER A 185 -15.20 23.03 -3.06
N GLY A 186 -13.94 23.45 -3.17
CA GLY A 186 -13.35 24.44 -2.28
C GLY A 186 -12.01 24.91 -2.83
N TYR A 187 -11.85 26.23 -2.92
CA TYR A 187 -10.61 26.85 -3.39
C TYR A 187 -9.41 26.47 -2.50
N GLY A 188 -8.22 26.43 -3.09
CA GLY A 188 -6.96 26.32 -2.36
C GLY A 188 -6.55 24.91 -1.93
N VAL A 189 -7.46 23.92 -1.88
CA VAL A 189 -7.08 22.54 -1.52
C VAL A 189 -6.39 21.85 -2.71
N PRO A 190 -5.10 21.48 -2.58
CA PRO A 190 -4.35 20.78 -3.63
C PRO A 190 -4.98 19.45 -4.05
N ILE A 191 -4.77 19.03 -5.31
CA ILE A 191 -5.34 17.79 -5.86
C ILE A 191 -4.74 16.55 -5.20
N ASP A 192 -3.43 16.53 -4.96
CA ASP A 192 -2.73 15.48 -4.22
C ASP A 192 -3.37 15.23 -2.85
N MET A 193 -3.62 16.28 -2.07
CA MET A 193 -4.28 16.13 -0.76
C MET A 193 -5.66 15.48 -0.84
N ARG A 194 -6.43 15.77 -1.90
CA ARG A 194 -7.76 15.14 -2.11
C ARG A 194 -7.63 13.67 -2.49
N VAL A 195 -6.66 13.35 -3.36
CA VAL A 195 -6.37 11.98 -3.76
C VAL A 195 -5.88 11.17 -2.56
N GLN A 196 -4.94 11.71 -1.77
CA GLN A 196 -4.45 11.09 -0.53
C GLN A 196 -5.57 10.86 0.49
N LYS A 197 -6.43 11.86 0.72
CA LYS A 197 -7.61 11.72 1.60
C LYS A 197 -8.56 10.61 1.11
N TYR A 198 -8.74 10.50 -0.20
CA TYR A 198 -9.55 9.43 -0.79
C TYR A 198 -8.90 8.05 -0.65
N ILE A 199 -7.60 7.94 -0.92
CA ILE A 199 -6.84 6.69 -0.75
C ILE A 199 -6.89 6.25 0.72
N LYS A 200 -6.71 7.19 1.68
CA LYS A 200 -6.84 6.90 3.11
C LYS A 200 -8.19 6.30 3.47
N LYS A 201 -9.27 6.88 2.94
CA LYS A 201 -10.65 6.44 3.22
C LYS A 201 -10.98 5.09 2.56
N TYR A 202 -10.36 4.79 1.42
CA TYR A 202 -10.69 3.62 0.60
C TYR A 202 -9.46 2.76 0.29
N ALA A 203 -8.56 2.58 1.24
CA ALA A 203 -7.28 1.92 1.04
C ALA A 203 -7.41 0.47 0.52
N GLY A 204 -8.49 -0.22 0.90
CA GLY A 204 -8.84 -1.55 0.37
C GLY A 204 -9.01 -1.58 -1.16
N LYS A 205 -9.55 -0.51 -1.78
CA LYS A 205 -9.72 -0.45 -3.25
C LYS A 205 -8.39 -0.39 -4.00
N PHE A 206 -7.34 0.10 -3.35
CA PHE A 206 -5.98 0.17 -3.88
C PHE A 206 -5.13 -1.03 -3.46
N LYS A 207 -5.71 -2.06 -2.84
CA LYS A 207 -4.96 -3.19 -2.27
C LYS A 207 -3.85 -2.73 -1.31
N LEU A 208 -4.06 -1.60 -0.63
CA LEU A 208 -3.15 -1.08 0.39
C LEU A 208 -3.59 -1.48 1.81
N GLY A 209 -4.85 -1.92 1.97
CA GLY A 209 -5.40 -2.39 3.25
C GLY A 209 -5.19 -1.38 4.39
N ASP A 210 -4.98 -1.90 5.59
CA ASP A 210 -4.68 -1.09 6.79
C ASP A 210 -3.21 -0.64 6.87
N ILE A 211 -2.39 -1.04 5.89
CA ILE A 211 -0.96 -0.72 5.86
C ILE A 211 -0.74 0.75 5.51
N TYR A 212 -1.53 1.33 4.60
CA TYR A 212 -1.37 2.74 4.20
C TYR A 212 -1.49 3.76 5.35
N PRO A 213 -2.50 3.69 6.25
CA PRO A 213 -2.57 4.60 7.39
C PRO A 213 -1.55 4.29 8.49
N SER A 214 -1.14 3.02 8.63
CA SER A 214 -0.32 2.54 9.76
C SER A 214 1.19 2.66 9.50
N ASP A 215 1.63 2.35 8.28
CA ASP A 215 3.03 2.34 7.90
C ASP A 215 3.44 3.66 7.24
N ARG A 216 4.35 4.38 7.90
CA ARG A 216 4.88 5.66 7.42
C ARG A 216 5.58 5.54 6.06
N ILE A 217 6.29 4.46 5.79
CA ILE A 217 7.09 4.31 4.59
C ILE A 217 6.17 4.07 3.39
N VAL A 218 5.19 3.19 3.54
CA VAL A 218 4.13 2.96 2.54
C VAL A 218 3.39 4.26 2.24
N LYS A 219 3.03 5.02 3.29
CA LYS A 219 2.39 6.32 3.13
C LYS A 219 3.26 7.31 2.34
N MET A 220 4.53 7.46 2.70
CA MET A 220 5.45 8.34 1.99
C MET A 220 5.60 7.97 0.51
N ALA A 221 5.79 6.68 0.21
CA ALA A 221 5.94 6.21 -1.17
C ALA A 221 4.68 6.45 -2.01
N VAL A 222 3.49 6.24 -1.44
CA VAL A 222 2.21 6.57 -2.10
C VAL A 222 2.06 8.07 -2.30
N ASP A 223 2.35 8.88 -1.28
CA ASP A 223 2.18 10.33 -1.34
C ASP A 223 3.14 10.96 -2.36
N ASP A 224 4.39 10.49 -2.44
CA ASP A 224 5.39 10.87 -3.45
C ASP A 224 4.95 10.48 -4.87
N TYR A 225 4.37 9.28 -5.02
CA TYR A 225 3.83 8.84 -6.31
C TYR A 225 2.61 9.66 -6.75
N VAL A 226 1.70 10.01 -5.82
CA VAL A 226 0.56 10.89 -6.09
C VAL A 226 1.04 12.25 -6.58
N HIS A 227 2.03 12.85 -5.90
CA HIS A 227 2.56 14.16 -6.24
C HIS A 227 3.25 14.18 -7.62
N SER A 228 4.11 13.19 -7.90
CA SER A 228 4.77 13.04 -9.20
C SER A 228 3.76 12.79 -10.32
N SER A 229 2.79 11.90 -10.11
CA SER A 229 1.71 11.62 -11.04
C SER A 229 0.86 12.86 -11.32
N GLN A 230 0.52 13.66 -10.31
CA GLN A 230 -0.21 14.91 -10.48
C GLN A 230 0.55 15.87 -11.39
N THR A 231 1.86 16.01 -11.21
CA THR A 231 2.68 16.90 -12.04
C THR A 231 2.64 16.47 -13.51
N ILE A 232 2.83 15.18 -13.78
CA ILE A 232 2.80 14.61 -15.14
C ILE A 232 1.42 14.78 -15.77
N VAL A 233 0.37 14.36 -15.05
CA VAL A 233 -1.01 14.41 -15.55
C VAL A 233 -1.46 15.85 -15.81
N ARG A 234 -1.11 16.81 -14.93
CA ARG A 234 -1.40 18.24 -15.16
C ARG A 234 -0.68 18.79 -16.38
N GLY A 235 0.58 18.40 -16.59
CA GLY A 235 1.35 18.77 -17.78
C GLY A 235 0.68 18.29 -19.07
N ASN A 236 0.29 17.01 -19.10
CA ASN A 236 -0.41 16.40 -20.24
C ASN A 236 -1.75 17.08 -20.49
N PHE A 237 -2.53 17.29 -19.44
CA PHE A 237 -3.84 17.90 -19.56
C PHE A 237 -3.77 19.35 -20.04
N ARG A 238 -2.79 20.13 -19.56
CA ARG A 238 -2.52 21.48 -20.08
C ARG A 238 -2.25 21.43 -21.59
N ARG A 239 -1.42 20.50 -22.06
CA ARG A 239 -1.13 20.36 -23.49
C ARG A 239 -2.40 20.11 -24.30
N GLN A 240 -3.27 19.20 -23.84
CA GLN A 240 -4.54 18.90 -24.50
C GLN A 240 -5.48 20.11 -24.57
N ILE A 241 -5.55 20.92 -23.50
CA ILE A 241 -6.35 22.16 -23.50
C ILE A 241 -5.82 23.14 -24.56
N PHE A 242 -4.51 23.38 -24.60
CA PHE A 242 -3.89 24.29 -25.57
C PHE A 242 -4.04 23.79 -27.01
N GLU A 243 -3.89 22.49 -27.21
CA GLU A 243 -4.10 21.85 -28.50
C GLU A 243 -5.55 22.01 -28.96
N SER A 244 -6.52 21.81 -28.08
CA SER A 244 -7.96 22.00 -28.40
C SER A 244 -8.25 23.41 -28.90
N LEU A 245 -7.61 24.43 -28.33
CA LEU A 245 -7.77 25.82 -28.74
C LEU A 245 -7.02 26.13 -30.04
N THR A 246 -5.83 25.56 -30.21
CA THR A 246 -5.01 25.75 -31.41
C THR A 246 -5.66 25.12 -32.64
N LYS A 247 -6.23 23.92 -32.47
CA LYS A 247 -6.99 23.19 -33.51
C LYS A 247 -8.44 23.65 -33.64
N GLN A 248 -8.86 24.67 -32.89
CA GLN A 248 -10.23 25.20 -32.88
C GLN A 248 -11.30 24.11 -32.65
N MET A 249 -11.00 23.14 -31.78
CA MET A 249 -11.88 22.02 -31.49
C MET A 249 -13.18 22.49 -30.83
N PRO A 250 -14.37 22.05 -31.32
CA PRO A 250 -15.64 22.36 -30.70
C PRO A 250 -15.70 21.94 -29.22
N PHE A 251 -16.30 22.78 -28.38
CA PHE A 251 -16.32 22.57 -26.93
C PHE A 251 -16.90 21.20 -26.53
N ASN A 252 -18.03 20.81 -27.12
CA ASN A 252 -18.71 19.55 -26.80
C ASN A 252 -17.85 18.33 -27.13
N LEU A 253 -17.09 18.37 -28.24
CA LEU A 253 -16.18 17.29 -28.61
C LEU A 253 -15.00 17.20 -27.63
N PHE A 254 -14.43 18.35 -27.26
CA PHE A 254 -13.37 18.43 -26.25
C PHE A 254 -13.82 17.88 -24.90
N VAL A 255 -15.02 18.25 -24.43
CA VAL A 255 -15.60 17.76 -23.18
C VAL A 255 -15.78 16.24 -23.22
N SER A 256 -16.41 15.72 -24.29
CA SER A 256 -16.66 14.28 -24.42
C SER A 256 -15.35 13.49 -24.41
N ARG A 257 -14.35 13.92 -25.19
CA ARG A 257 -13.02 13.30 -25.19
C ARG A 257 -12.35 13.34 -23.82
N THR A 258 -12.39 14.50 -23.16
CA THR A 258 -11.80 14.67 -21.83
C THR A 258 -12.46 13.77 -20.79
N ILE A 259 -13.78 13.61 -20.83
CA ILE A 259 -14.49 12.70 -19.91
C ILE A 259 -14.07 11.26 -20.16
N THR A 260 -13.98 10.82 -21.42
CA THR A 260 -13.53 9.47 -21.76
C THR A 260 -12.11 9.20 -21.23
N ASP A 261 -11.19 10.16 -21.41
CA ASP A 261 -9.77 9.99 -21.08
C ASP A 261 -9.46 10.12 -19.57
N TYR A 262 -10.23 10.93 -18.83
CA TYR A 262 -9.92 11.31 -17.44
C TYR A 262 -10.93 10.84 -16.40
N HIS A 263 -12.13 10.40 -16.79
CA HIS A 263 -13.11 9.92 -15.83
C HIS A 263 -12.94 8.42 -15.54
N GLN A 264 -12.97 8.02 -14.26
CA GLN A 264 -12.77 6.65 -13.78
C GLN A 264 -13.62 5.57 -14.46
N HIS A 265 -14.79 5.92 -14.98
CA HIS A 265 -15.73 4.96 -15.54
C HIS A 265 -15.75 4.90 -17.08
N GLY A 266 -14.93 5.69 -17.78
CA GLY A 266 -14.78 5.68 -19.25
C GLY A 266 -16.06 5.94 -20.07
N LYS A 267 -17.24 5.92 -19.45
CA LYS A 267 -18.56 6.05 -20.09
C LYS A 267 -19.27 7.25 -19.47
N SER A 268 -19.52 8.27 -20.29
CA SER A 268 -20.26 9.48 -19.89
C SER A 268 -21.70 9.19 -19.49
N SER A 269 -22.28 8.08 -19.96
CA SER A 269 -23.70 7.74 -19.79
C SER A 269 -24.16 7.50 -18.35
N LYS A 270 -23.23 7.37 -17.39
CA LYS A 270 -23.55 7.16 -15.97
C LYS A 270 -23.26 8.38 -15.10
N LEU A 271 -22.81 9.49 -15.68
CA LEU A 271 -22.60 10.73 -14.92
C LEU A 271 -23.95 11.39 -14.66
N ASP A 272 -24.21 11.69 -13.38
CA ASP A 272 -25.28 12.60 -12.98
C ASP A 272 -25.15 13.93 -13.74
N GLU A 273 -26.27 14.46 -14.23
CA GLU A 273 -26.32 15.72 -14.99
C GLU A 273 -25.69 16.87 -14.20
N LYS A 274 -25.85 16.85 -12.87
CA LYS A 274 -25.22 17.81 -11.97
C LYS A 274 -23.69 17.73 -12.01
N ALA A 275 -23.14 16.51 -11.97
CA ALA A 275 -21.69 16.28 -12.05
C ALA A 275 -21.14 16.66 -13.43
N LEU A 276 -21.89 16.34 -14.49
CA LEU A 276 -21.56 16.70 -15.86
C LEU A 276 -21.50 18.22 -16.05
N THR A 277 -22.47 18.95 -15.49
CA THR A 277 -22.50 20.43 -15.52
C THR A 277 -21.29 21.03 -14.82
N GLY A 278 -20.91 20.51 -13.65
CA GLY A 278 -19.70 20.96 -12.94
C GLY A 278 -18.41 20.70 -13.73
N ILE A 279 -18.30 19.54 -14.40
CA ILE A 279 -17.15 19.22 -15.27
C ILE A 279 -17.11 20.17 -16.48
N ARG A 280 -18.24 20.38 -17.16
CA ARG A 280 -18.35 21.33 -18.28
C ARG A 280 -17.94 22.74 -17.86
N GLY A 281 -18.45 23.23 -16.74
CA GLY A 281 -18.06 24.53 -16.19
C GLY A 281 -16.57 24.64 -15.90
N GLN A 282 -15.97 23.60 -15.29
CA GLN A 282 -14.54 23.55 -15.03
C GLN A 282 -13.71 23.59 -16.34
N LEU A 283 -14.10 22.81 -17.35
CA LEU A 283 -13.40 22.77 -18.64
C LEU A 283 -13.53 24.11 -19.41
N ALA A 284 -14.68 24.78 -19.32
CA ALA A 284 -14.88 26.10 -19.91
C ALA A 284 -13.97 27.15 -19.27
N ILE A 285 -13.84 27.16 -17.94
CA ILE A 285 -12.89 28.03 -17.22
C ILE A 285 -11.45 27.78 -17.68
N LEU A 286 -11.06 26.52 -17.80
CA LEU A 286 -9.70 26.14 -18.23
C LEU A 286 -9.40 26.63 -19.65
N ARG A 287 -10.32 26.47 -20.60
CA ARG A 287 -10.18 27.02 -21.96
C ARG A 287 -10.13 28.54 -21.94
N HIS A 288 -11.03 29.19 -21.20
CA HIS A 288 -11.06 30.64 -21.05
C HIS A 288 -9.70 31.22 -20.59
N CYS A 289 -9.06 30.59 -19.59
CA CYS A 289 -7.73 31.00 -19.12
C CYS A 289 -6.62 30.72 -20.15
N ALA A 290 -6.72 29.65 -20.93
CA ALA A 290 -5.71 29.29 -21.93
C ALA A 290 -5.78 30.16 -23.21
N MET A 291 -6.95 30.69 -23.56
CA MET A 291 -7.17 31.51 -24.76
C MET A 291 -6.17 32.68 -24.94
N PRO A 292 -5.94 33.57 -23.96
CA PRO A 292 -5.00 34.67 -24.12
C PRO A 292 -3.58 34.14 -24.39
N LEU A 293 -3.16 33.10 -23.66
CA LEU A 293 -1.82 32.50 -23.79
C LEU A 293 -1.58 31.90 -25.18
N VAL A 294 -2.57 31.19 -25.73
CA VAL A 294 -2.49 30.64 -27.11
C VAL A 294 -2.40 31.77 -28.14
N SER A 295 -3.19 32.83 -27.97
CA SER A 295 -3.19 33.97 -28.89
C SER A 295 -1.85 34.73 -28.90
N GLU A 296 -1.22 34.90 -27.74
CA GLU A 296 0.11 35.52 -27.62
C GLU A 296 1.21 34.66 -28.22
N ALA A 297 1.15 33.35 -27.99
CA ALA A 297 2.09 32.40 -28.60
C ALA A 297 2.01 32.47 -30.14
N ALA A 298 0.81 32.54 -30.71
CA ALA A 298 0.61 32.72 -32.14
C ALA A 298 1.17 34.06 -32.66
N LYS A 299 0.97 35.16 -31.93
CA LYS A 299 1.55 36.48 -32.26
C LYS A 299 3.09 36.45 -32.23
N LYS A 300 3.69 35.82 -31.22
CA LYS A 300 5.15 35.66 -31.10
C LYS A 300 5.73 34.89 -32.29
N LYS A 301 5.09 33.77 -32.70
CA LYS A 301 5.49 33.00 -33.89
C LYS A 301 5.43 33.82 -35.18
N ARG A 302 4.45 34.73 -35.33
CA ARG A 302 4.36 35.63 -36.50
C ARG A 302 5.50 36.65 -36.53
N ARG A 303 5.87 37.24 -35.38
CA ARG A 303 6.97 38.22 -35.26
C ARG A 303 8.34 37.60 -35.53
N THR A 304 8.57 36.34 -35.15
CA THR A 304 9.84 35.65 -35.44
C THR A 304 9.93 35.25 -36.92
N LYS A 305 8.83 34.81 -37.53
CA LYS A 305 8.80 34.46 -38.96
C LYS A 305 9.04 35.67 -39.86
N SER A 306 8.49 36.84 -39.53
CA SER A 306 8.74 38.07 -40.30
C SER A 306 10.19 38.52 -40.22
N ARG A 307 10.84 38.43 -39.05
CA ARG A 307 12.23 38.87 -38.86
C ARG A 307 13.26 37.96 -39.54
N SER A 308 12.97 36.68 -39.72
CA SER A 308 13.88 35.73 -40.40
C SER A 308 13.94 35.97 -41.91
N LYS A 309 12.83 36.41 -42.52
CA LYS A 309 12.71 36.58 -43.98
C LYS A 309 13.58 37.72 -44.53
N ASP A 310 13.92 38.70 -43.70
CA ASP A 310 14.69 39.88 -44.12
C ASP A 310 16.22 39.69 -44.01
N ASN A 311 16.69 38.57 -43.45
CA ASN A 311 18.12 38.33 -43.20
C ASN A 311 18.73 37.22 -44.07
N THR A 312 18.02 36.73 -45.10
CA THR A 312 18.45 35.59 -45.95
C THR A 312 19.03 36.01 -47.31
N THR A 313 19.44 37.28 -47.50
CA THR A 313 19.91 37.77 -48.82
C THR A 313 21.39 38.19 -48.86
N SER A 314 22.23 37.77 -47.91
CA SER A 314 23.64 38.14 -47.93
C SER A 314 24.54 36.97 -47.49
N GLU A 315 25.46 36.64 -48.39
CA GLU A 315 26.74 35.94 -48.19
C GLU A 315 26.76 34.39 -48.18
N HIS A 316 27.00 33.88 -49.39
CA HIS A 316 27.86 32.73 -49.69
C HIS A 316 29.13 32.73 -48.80
N SER A 317 29.15 31.93 -47.74
CA SER A 317 30.41 31.49 -47.11
C SER A 317 30.29 30.03 -46.67
N ASN A 318 31.03 29.16 -47.36
CA ASN A 318 31.21 27.75 -47.05
C ASN A 318 31.79 27.59 -45.64
N ALA A 319 30.96 27.22 -44.67
CA ALA A 319 31.41 26.81 -43.34
C ALA A 319 31.18 25.29 -43.16
N PRO A 320 32.14 24.56 -42.57
CA PRO A 320 32.08 23.10 -42.46
C PRO A 320 30.98 22.63 -41.53
N ASN A 321 30.26 21.62 -42.01
CA ASN A 321 29.10 20.99 -41.42
C ASN A 321 29.51 20.07 -40.25
N ASP A 322 29.52 20.61 -39.03
CA ASP A 322 29.80 19.85 -37.80
C ASP A 322 28.49 19.28 -37.22
N ASN A 323 27.95 18.28 -37.93
CA ASN A 323 26.79 17.49 -37.53
C ASN A 323 27.21 16.43 -36.49
N ASN A 324 27.12 16.72 -35.17
CA ASN A 324 27.04 15.65 -34.15
C ASN A 324 26.67 16.10 -32.72
N GLY A 325 25.87 17.16 -32.59
CA GLY A 325 25.36 17.60 -31.29
C GLY A 325 23.86 17.34 -31.15
N GLU A 326 23.45 16.09 -31.02
CA GLU A 326 22.08 15.70 -30.62
C GLU A 326 21.84 16.18 -29.17
N ARG A 327 21.69 17.50 -29.02
CA ARG A 327 21.23 18.13 -27.79
C ARG A 327 19.81 17.67 -27.62
N THR A 328 19.62 16.64 -26.81
CA THR A 328 18.36 16.35 -26.14
C THR A 328 17.95 17.63 -25.44
N ALA A 329 17.19 18.46 -26.14
CA ALA A 329 16.53 19.62 -25.59
C ALA A 329 15.53 19.03 -24.61
N HIS A 330 15.99 18.81 -23.38
CA HIS A 330 15.15 18.62 -22.23
C HIS A 330 14.34 19.91 -22.16
N ASN A 331 13.20 19.86 -22.84
CA ASN A 331 12.14 20.84 -22.85
C ASN A 331 11.65 20.92 -21.42
N LYS A 332 12.40 21.65 -20.57
CA LYS A 332 11.90 22.22 -19.34
C LYS A 332 10.70 23.03 -19.79
N ALA A 333 9.53 22.42 -19.70
CA ALA A 333 8.28 23.01 -20.10
C ALA A 333 8.14 24.26 -19.22
N ILE A 334 8.49 25.41 -19.79
CA ILE A 334 8.45 26.68 -19.10
C ILE A 334 7.01 26.81 -18.58
N ASP A 335 6.89 27.00 -17.27
CA ASP A 335 5.61 27.25 -16.65
C ASP A 335 5.03 28.50 -17.30
N THR A 336 3.93 28.33 -18.04
CA THR A 336 3.28 29.43 -18.76
C THR A 336 2.49 30.32 -17.81
N GLY A 337 2.48 30.03 -16.50
CA GLY A 337 1.60 30.68 -15.53
C GLY A 337 0.15 30.20 -15.62
N PHE A 338 -0.17 29.27 -16.53
CA PHE A 338 -1.54 28.84 -16.81
C PHE A 338 -2.32 28.42 -15.56
N TRP A 339 -1.72 27.58 -14.72
CA TRP A 339 -2.39 27.12 -13.50
C TRP A 339 -2.51 28.22 -12.43
N LYS A 340 -1.59 29.20 -12.43
CA LYS A 340 -1.66 30.36 -11.56
C LYS A 340 -2.83 31.26 -11.98
N ASP A 341 -3.02 31.48 -13.28
CA ASP A 341 -4.13 32.27 -13.82
C ASP A 341 -5.48 31.60 -13.54
N VAL A 342 -5.57 30.28 -13.70
CA VAL A 342 -6.77 29.50 -13.35
C VAL A 342 -7.11 29.66 -11.86
N ASN A 343 -6.11 29.54 -10.98
CA ASN A 343 -6.34 29.70 -9.54
C ASN A 343 -6.76 31.14 -9.19
N ALA A 344 -6.11 32.15 -9.78
CA ALA A 344 -6.46 33.55 -9.55
C ALA A 344 -7.91 33.86 -10.00
N LEU A 345 -8.32 33.37 -11.18
CA LEU A 345 -9.69 33.53 -11.66
C LEU A 345 -10.70 32.82 -10.74
N LEU A 346 -10.40 31.59 -10.33
CA LEU A 346 -11.26 30.86 -9.39
C LEU A 346 -11.39 31.63 -8.07
N GLU A 347 -10.30 32.15 -7.51
CA GLU A 347 -10.34 32.93 -6.27
C GLU A 347 -11.29 34.14 -6.38
N ILE A 348 -11.19 34.91 -7.46
CA ILE A 348 -12.07 36.04 -7.73
C ILE A 348 -13.53 35.59 -7.79
N LYS A 349 -13.82 34.54 -8.59
CA LYS A 349 -15.19 34.04 -8.77
C LYS A 349 -15.77 33.41 -7.52
N TYR A 350 -14.95 32.82 -6.66
CA TYR A 350 -15.38 32.33 -5.34
C TYR A 350 -15.83 33.47 -4.42
N ARG A 351 -15.18 34.64 -4.49
CA ARG A 351 -15.60 35.83 -3.74
C ARG A 351 -16.87 36.45 -4.29
N GLU A 352 -17.05 36.45 -5.61
CA GLU A 352 -18.20 37.05 -6.29
C GLU A 352 -19.46 36.16 -6.25
N LEU A 353 -19.32 34.86 -6.53
CA LEU A 353 -20.44 33.93 -6.74
C LEU A 353 -20.71 33.02 -5.53
N GLY A 354 -19.81 33.02 -4.54
CA GLY A 354 -19.88 32.17 -3.36
C GLY A 354 -19.07 30.88 -3.47
N LYS A 355 -18.95 30.16 -2.34
CA LYS A 355 -18.13 28.93 -2.22
C LYS A 355 -18.76 27.70 -2.85
N ASP A 356 -20.09 27.65 -2.91
CA ASP A 356 -20.80 26.52 -3.51
C ASP A 356 -20.87 26.67 -5.02
N ARG A 357 -20.02 25.93 -5.72
CA ARG A 357 -19.98 25.93 -7.19
C ARG A 357 -21.19 25.26 -7.85
N GLN A 358 -22.06 24.65 -7.05
CA GLN A 358 -23.34 24.08 -7.51
C GLN A 358 -24.50 25.07 -7.42
N SER A 359 -24.27 26.28 -6.88
CA SER A 359 -25.27 27.34 -6.84
C SER A 359 -25.64 27.87 -8.23
N ASP A 360 -26.82 28.48 -8.35
CA ASP A 360 -27.32 28.96 -9.63
C ASP A 360 -26.46 30.10 -10.22
N ASN A 361 -25.82 30.90 -9.37
CA ASN A 361 -24.86 31.93 -9.79
C ASN A 361 -23.68 31.33 -10.59
N TRP A 362 -23.15 30.20 -10.13
CA TRP A 362 -22.09 29.48 -10.83
C TRP A 362 -22.58 28.85 -12.13
N LYS A 363 -23.80 28.30 -12.14
CA LYS A 363 -24.41 27.75 -13.37
C LYS A 363 -24.57 28.82 -14.45
N VAL A 364 -25.08 30.00 -14.08
CA VAL A 364 -25.22 31.15 -15.01
C VAL A 364 -23.86 31.56 -15.57
N TYR A 365 -22.84 31.65 -14.71
CA TYR A 365 -21.47 31.96 -15.12
C TYR A 365 -20.90 30.90 -16.09
N TYR A 366 -21.06 29.61 -15.78
CA TYR A 366 -20.63 28.52 -16.66
C TYR A 366 -21.33 28.57 -18.02
N THR A 367 -22.64 28.77 -18.03
CA THR A 367 -23.41 28.87 -19.28
C THR A 367 -22.88 30.03 -20.14
N GLY A 368 -22.59 31.19 -19.55
CA GLY A 368 -21.98 32.30 -20.26
C GLY A 368 -20.62 31.97 -20.90
N LEU A 369 -19.75 31.28 -20.16
CA LEU A 369 -18.45 30.83 -20.69
C LEU A 369 -18.61 29.79 -21.82
N ILE A 370 -19.52 28.83 -21.65
CA ILE A 370 -19.78 27.78 -22.65
C ILE A 370 -20.36 28.39 -23.92
N THR A 371 -21.34 29.30 -23.81
CA THR A 371 -21.91 29.99 -24.97
C THR A 371 -20.85 30.79 -25.73
N ASN A 372 -19.99 31.54 -25.03
CA ASN A 372 -18.90 32.27 -25.67
C ASN A 372 -17.91 31.34 -26.40
N ASP A 373 -17.54 30.21 -25.79
CA ASP A 373 -16.68 29.22 -26.43
C ASP A 373 -17.35 28.60 -27.68
N LEU A 374 -18.65 28.29 -27.60
CA LEU A 374 -19.43 27.80 -28.74
C LEU A 374 -19.61 28.84 -29.85
N GLU A 375 -19.80 30.12 -29.55
CA GLU A 375 -19.83 31.18 -30.57
C GLU A 375 -18.50 31.30 -31.29
N LYS A 376 -17.39 31.15 -30.56
CA LYS A 376 -16.05 31.28 -31.11
C LYS A 376 -15.58 30.06 -31.91
N TYR A 377 -15.96 28.85 -31.49
CA TYR A 377 -15.43 27.59 -32.03
C TYR A 377 -16.51 26.63 -32.59
N GLY A 378 -17.79 26.92 -32.40
CA GLY A 378 -18.91 26.05 -32.80
C GLY A 378 -19.29 26.14 -34.28
N ASN A 379 -18.87 27.19 -34.98
CA ASN A 379 -19.10 27.35 -36.42
C ASN A 379 -17.95 26.82 -37.29
N ALA A 380 -16.92 26.23 -36.69
CA ALA A 380 -16.06 25.32 -37.42
C ALA A 380 -16.94 24.12 -37.76
N GLY A 381 -17.62 24.17 -38.92
CA GLY A 381 -18.33 23.02 -39.47
C GLY A 381 -17.41 21.80 -39.41
N LEU A 382 -17.99 20.59 -39.44
CA LEU A 382 -17.22 19.40 -39.78
C LEU A 382 -16.58 19.63 -41.16
N VAL A 383 -15.49 20.38 -41.21
CA VAL A 383 -14.54 20.35 -42.29
C VAL A 383 -13.84 19.05 -42.00
N ASP A 384 -14.23 18.01 -42.73
CA ASP A 384 -13.59 16.71 -42.74
C ASP A 384 -12.10 16.96 -42.95
N ASN A 385 -11.39 17.01 -41.84
CA ASN A 385 -9.97 17.29 -41.81
C ASN A 385 -9.27 15.95 -42.06
N ASP A 386 -9.57 15.36 -43.21
CA ASP A 386 -8.89 14.20 -43.82
C ASP A 386 -7.48 14.61 -44.33
N SER A 387 -6.92 15.69 -43.81
CA SER A 387 -5.53 16.05 -44.06
C SER A 387 -4.66 15.16 -43.16
N ASP A 388 -4.51 13.94 -43.64
CA ASP A 388 -3.55 12.89 -43.30
C ASP A 388 -2.12 13.41 -43.51
N ASP A 389 -1.73 14.38 -42.69
CA ASP A 389 -0.38 14.95 -42.63
C ASP A 389 0.12 14.87 -41.17
N SER A 390 -0.10 13.70 -40.56
CA SER A 390 0.52 13.31 -39.30
C SER A 390 1.98 12.96 -39.53
N ASP A 391 2.77 14.01 -39.72
CA ASP A 391 4.22 13.98 -39.56
C ASP A 391 4.54 13.50 -38.13
N GLU A 392 5.36 12.46 -38.07
CA GLU A 392 5.65 11.63 -36.91
C GLU A 392 6.10 12.46 -35.70
N THR A 393 5.20 12.72 -34.75
CA THR A 393 5.65 12.91 -33.38
C THR A 393 5.86 11.54 -32.75
N ASP A 394 7.06 11.01 -32.95
CA ASP A 394 7.66 9.95 -32.13
C ASP A 394 7.73 10.45 -30.66
N GLY A 395 6.58 10.34 -30.00
CA GLY A 395 6.37 10.67 -28.60
C GLY A 395 6.31 9.37 -27.82
N GLY A 396 7.49 8.91 -27.43
CA GLY A 396 7.73 7.68 -26.69
C GLY A 396 6.65 7.30 -25.67
N ASP A 397 6.39 5.99 -25.66
CA ASP A 397 5.96 5.21 -24.51
C ASP A 397 4.62 5.60 -23.89
N ASN A 398 3.69 6.07 -24.72
CA ASN A 398 2.26 6.01 -24.42
C ASN A 398 1.68 4.67 -24.90
N GLU A 399 2.38 3.56 -24.61
CA GLU A 399 1.83 2.20 -24.61
C GLU A 399 0.78 2.15 -23.48
N LEU A 400 -0.35 2.79 -23.75
CA LEU A 400 -1.64 2.43 -23.19
C LEU A 400 -1.91 1.05 -23.78
N ASP A 401 -1.40 0.03 -23.11
CA ASP A 401 -1.95 -1.32 -23.19
C ASP A 401 -3.46 -1.13 -23.12
N HIS A 402 -4.11 -1.34 -24.25
CA HIS A 402 -5.54 -1.55 -24.36
C HIS A 402 -5.77 -2.90 -23.69
N ILE A 403 -5.66 -2.94 -22.36
CA ILE A 403 -6.10 -4.07 -21.55
C ILE A 403 -7.61 -4.03 -21.64
N ASP A 404 -8.12 -4.67 -22.68
CA ASP A 404 -9.50 -5.06 -22.84
C ASP A 404 -9.79 -6.14 -21.79
N GLY A 405 -9.83 -5.68 -20.55
CA GLY A 405 -9.91 -6.47 -19.34
C GLY A 405 -10.72 -5.65 -18.37
N THR A 406 -11.98 -5.41 -18.73
CA THR A 406 -13.01 -5.00 -17.78
C THR A 406 -12.85 -5.91 -16.55
N PRO A 407 -12.46 -5.40 -15.37
CA PRO A 407 -12.52 -6.20 -14.17
C PRO A 407 -14.00 -6.44 -13.93
N LEU A 408 -14.46 -7.66 -14.23
CA LEU A 408 -15.77 -8.14 -13.89
C LEU A 408 -15.84 -8.14 -12.36
N TRP A 409 -16.29 -7.03 -11.78
CA TRP A 409 -16.60 -6.94 -10.36
C TRP A 409 -17.65 -8.01 -10.07
N GLY A 410 -17.23 -9.06 -9.37
CA GLY A 410 -18.06 -10.21 -9.03
C GLY A 410 -19.32 -9.78 -8.32
N GLN A 411 -20.46 -10.03 -8.96
CA GLN A 411 -21.71 -10.30 -8.26
C GLN A 411 -21.51 -11.60 -7.50
N SER A 412 -21.23 -11.50 -6.20
CA SER A 412 -21.34 -12.65 -5.31
C SER A 412 -22.84 -12.87 -5.03
N SER A 413 -23.44 -13.74 -5.84
CA SER A 413 -24.70 -14.40 -5.53
C SER A 413 -24.41 -15.56 -4.57
N ASN A 414 -24.75 -15.37 -3.31
CA ASN A 414 -25.16 -16.43 -2.37
C ASN A 414 -26.41 -15.84 -1.69
N GLY A 415 -27.55 -16.50 -1.61
CA GLY A 415 -27.82 -17.93 -1.56
C GLY A 415 -28.96 -18.05 -0.55
N ASN A 416 -30.12 -18.42 -1.07
CA ASN A 416 -31.40 -18.52 -0.40
C ASN A 416 -31.39 -19.57 0.72
N ASN A 417 -32.12 -19.28 1.82
CA ASN A 417 -33.00 -20.16 2.61
C ASN A 417 -32.87 -19.92 4.13
N GLY A 418 -34.02 -19.77 4.82
CA GLY A 418 -34.12 -20.09 6.24
C GLY A 418 -34.95 -19.13 7.08
N GLU A 419 -36.26 -19.16 6.87
CA GLU A 419 -37.31 -18.61 7.73
C GLU A 419 -37.30 -19.27 9.13
N VAL A 420 -37.16 -18.49 10.21
CA VAL A 420 -37.74 -18.81 11.53
C VAL A 420 -38.09 -17.51 12.26
N ALA A 421 -39.37 -17.38 12.60
CA ALA A 421 -39.93 -16.31 13.42
C ALA A 421 -39.45 -16.40 14.88
N ALA A 422 -39.17 -15.26 15.51
CA ALA A 422 -39.37 -15.05 16.94
C ALA A 422 -39.39 -13.55 17.29
N SER A 423 -40.54 -13.13 17.81
CA SER A 423 -40.81 -11.84 18.44
C SER A 423 -39.90 -11.57 19.65
N GLY A 424 -39.54 -10.31 19.90
CA GLY A 424 -38.81 -9.96 21.13
C GLY A 424 -38.51 -8.48 21.31
N ALA A 425 -39.49 -7.78 21.89
CA ALA A 425 -39.46 -6.53 22.67
C ALA A 425 -38.16 -5.68 22.75
N GLY A 426 -38.30 -4.43 22.32
CA GLY A 426 -38.15 -3.21 23.13
C GLY A 426 -36.91 -3.06 24.01
N ARG A 427 -36.05 -2.09 23.64
CA ARG A 427 -35.19 -1.42 24.61
C ARG A 427 -35.05 0.06 24.25
N THR A 428 -35.74 0.88 25.04
CA THR A 428 -35.54 2.31 25.20
C THR A 428 -34.21 2.53 25.92
N HIS A 429 -33.38 3.45 25.43
CA HIS A 429 -32.26 3.99 26.20
C HIS A 429 -32.27 5.51 25.99
N ASP A 430 -33.03 6.16 26.85
CA ASP A 430 -32.79 7.53 27.29
C ASP A 430 -31.76 7.49 28.44
N ASP A 431 -31.32 8.69 28.84
CA ASP A 431 -30.30 9.09 29.84
C ASP A 431 -29.01 9.55 29.13
N ASP A 432 -28.90 10.82 28.75
CA ASP A 432 -28.58 11.99 29.61
C ASP A 432 -27.35 11.73 30.49
N ASP A 433 -26.22 12.33 30.12
CA ASP A 433 -25.25 12.84 31.08
C ASP A 433 -24.42 13.97 30.44
N ASP A 434 -24.57 15.12 31.08
CA ASP A 434 -23.86 16.37 30.92
C ASP A 434 -22.38 16.28 31.35
N GLU A 435 -21.64 17.33 30.96
CA GLU A 435 -20.59 18.01 31.74
C GLU A 435 -19.18 18.17 31.10
N GLU A 436 -18.82 19.45 31.06
CA GLU A 436 -17.50 20.08 31.17
C GLU A 436 -16.44 19.85 30.07
N LEU A 437 -16.44 20.77 29.11
CA LEU A 437 -15.21 21.21 28.45
C LEU A 437 -14.56 22.30 29.29
N GLY A 438 -13.46 21.94 29.95
CA GLY A 438 -12.52 22.86 30.58
C GLY A 438 -11.86 23.79 29.55
N ASP A 439 -11.94 25.06 29.85
CA ASP A 439 -11.21 26.18 29.26
C ASP A 439 -9.82 26.24 29.92
N ASP A 440 -8.77 25.84 29.20
CA ASP A 440 -7.39 26.12 29.62
C ASP A 440 -6.74 27.01 28.56
N SER A 441 -6.57 28.27 28.98
CA SER A 441 -5.75 29.29 28.36
C SER A 441 -4.28 29.06 28.73
N ASP A 442 -3.39 29.06 27.74
CA ASP A 442 -2.04 29.64 27.79
C ASP A 442 -1.53 29.94 26.37
#